data_AF-A0A2A5Y4B8-F1
#
_entry.id   AF-A0A2A5Y4B8-F1
#
_cell.length_a   1.000
_cell.length_b   1.000
_cell.length_c   1.000
_cell.angle_alpha   90.00
_cell.angle_beta   90.00
_cell.angle_gamma   90.00
#
_symmetry.space_group_name_H-M   'P 1'
#
loop_
_entity.id
_entity.type
_entity.pdbx_description
1 polymer ?
#
loop_
_entity_poly.entity_id
_entity_poly.type
_entity_poly.pdbx_seq_one_letter_code
_entity_poly.pdbx_strand_id
1 'polypeptide(L)'
;MKDIHVLSFDGQSISDVSNLVNAVEYIKEYDRAIIVITAFDQTRNKLLAITDTAVSGNLDAAHALCDEIYDLYYDLIQQALESHPNPKNTLILETTDKKLEEYTFRLKKLLGYADKMHTHQDRWVDSILPIGDQMAAFVLSQTALSWGILTQYVEATKLIKTDNEYGQANPNTMSVYQHCGSLETLIENGFTPIMGGGYGISQEKSMSQLGPDGLDITARLIAGALEAKSIEFTN
;
A
#
# COMPACT_ATOMS: atom_id res chain seq x y z
N MET A 1 28.45 1.08 -8.26
CA MET A 1 27.23 1.67 -7.66
C MET A 1 26.91 0.90 -6.41
N LYS A 2 26.43 1.53 -5.33
CA LYS A 2 25.94 0.76 -4.17
C LYS A 2 24.73 -0.08 -4.62
N ASP A 3 24.61 -1.28 -4.09
CA ASP A 3 23.57 -2.22 -4.47
C ASP A 3 22.17 -1.76 -4.00
N ILE A 4 21.17 -1.78 -4.88
CA ILE A 4 19.76 -1.53 -4.52
C ILE A 4 19.13 -2.86 -4.08
N HIS A 5 18.32 -2.83 -3.02
CA HIS A 5 17.56 -3.97 -2.53
C HIS A 5 16.06 -3.69 -2.63
N VAL A 6 15.27 -4.70 -3.01
CA VAL A 6 13.80 -4.63 -2.95
C VAL A 6 13.33 -5.50 -1.79
N LEU A 7 12.60 -4.91 -0.85
CA LEU A 7 12.03 -5.59 0.30
C LEU A 7 10.53 -5.74 0.08
N SER A 8 10.05 -6.98 0.02
CA SER A 8 8.65 -7.31 -0.18
C SER A 8 8.04 -7.74 1.16
N PHE A 9 7.04 -7.01 1.63
CA PHE A 9 6.36 -7.29 2.89
C PHE A 9 4.94 -7.76 2.62
N ASP A 10 4.63 -8.97 3.05
CA ASP A 10 3.23 -9.36 3.22
C ASP A 10 2.66 -8.63 4.44
N GLY A 11 1.85 -7.61 4.19
CA GLY A 11 1.23 -6.81 5.24
C GLY A 11 0.33 -7.62 6.17
N GLN A 12 -0.13 -8.82 5.77
CA GLN A 12 -0.87 -9.70 6.66
C GLN A 12 -0.09 -10.06 7.93
N SER A 13 1.25 -10.07 7.86
CA SER A 13 2.14 -10.28 9.01
C SER A 13 2.17 -9.10 9.99
N ILE A 14 1.68 -7.92 9.59
CA ILE A 14 1.63 -6.72 10.42
C ILE A 14 0.26 -6.61 11.06
N SER A 15 0.09 -7.29 12.20
CA SER A 15 -1.17 -7.35 12.95
C SER A 15 -1.16 -6.53 14.25
N ASP A 16 0.03 -6.17 14.73
CA ASP A 16 0.21 -5.36 15.93
C ASP A 16 1.38 -4.37 15.80
N VAL A 17 1.51 -3.49 16.79
CA VAL A 17 2.57 -2.47 16.84
C VAL A 17 3.97 -3.09 16.85
N SER A 18 4.15 -4.27 17.45
CA SER A 18 5.45 -4.94 17.50
C SER A 18 5.86 -5.41 16.11
N ASN A 19 4.92 -5.97 15.32
CA ASN A 19 5.18 -6.36 13.93
C ASN A 19 5.55 -5.13 13.08
N LEU A 20 4.81 -4.03 13.23
CA LEU A 20 5.08 -2.79 12.50
C LEU A 20 6.47 -2.22 12.82
N VAL A 21 6.84 -2.18 14.11
CA VAL A 21 8.16 -1.71 14.55
C VAL A 21 9.26 -2.66 14.06
N ASN A 22 9.05 -3.98 14.09
CA ASN A 22 10.01 -4.94 13.57
C ASN A 22 10.25 -4.75 12.06
N ALA A 23 9.20 -4.47 11.28
CA ALA A 23 9.33 -4.15 9.86
C ALA A 23 10.19 -2.88 9.65
N VAL A 24 9.98 -1.84 10.46
CA VAL A 24 10.79 -0.61 10.43
C VAL A 24 12.25 -0.88 10.78
N GLU A 25 12.53 -1.66 11.83
CA GLU A 25 13.90 -2.02 12.20
C GLU A 25 14.58 -2.86 11.10
N TYR A 26 13.86 -3.79 10.47
CA TYR A 26 14.39 -4.56 9.34
C TYR A 26 14.73 -3.66 8.14
N ILE A 27 13.91 -2.65 7.84
CA ILE A 27 14.20 -1.67 6.78
C ILE A 27 15.52 -0.92 7.06
N LYS A 28 15.84 -0.61 8.33
CA LYS A 28 17.07 0.10 8.70
C LYS A 28 18.35 -0.68 8.40
N GLU A 29 18.27 -2.00 8.24
CA GLU A 29 19.43 -2.83 7.91
C GLU A 29 19.95 -2.57 6.48
N TYR A 30 19.18 -1.85 5.65
CA TYR A 30 19.48 -1.62 4.24
C TYR A 30 19.67 -0.12 3.93
N ASP A 31 20.89 0.25 3.53
CA ASP A 31 21.23 1.62 3.08
C ASP A 31 20.40 2.11 1.88
N ARG A 32 20.06 1.20 0.96
CA ARG A 32 19.40 1.49 -0.34
C ARG A 32 18.30 0.48 -0.60
N ALA A 33 17.17 0.63 0.09
CA ALA A 33 16.01 -0.23 -0.06
C ALA A 33 14.83 0.46 -0.76
N ILE A 34 14.06 -0.33 -1.51
CA ILE A 34 12.70 -0.01 -1.95
C ILE A 34 11.76 -1.01 -1.32
N ILE A 35 10.67 -0.53 -0.74
CA ILE A 35 9.73 -1.37 0.00
C ILE A 35 8.46 -1.47 -0.82
N VAL A 36 8.01 -2.69 -1.02
CA VAL A 36 6.71 -3.03 -1.60
C VAL A 36 5.92 -3.75 -0.52
N ILE A 37 4.69 -3.31 -0.25
CA ILE A 37 3.89 -3.87 0.84
C ILE A 37 2.40 -4.00 0.48
N THR A 38 1.74 -5.05 0.97
CA THR A 38 0.28 -5.23 0.91
C THR A 38 -0.42 -4.72 2.18
N ALA A 39 -1.75 -4.73 2.17
CA ALA A 39 -2.59 -4.30 3.28
C ALA A 39 -2.28 -5.05 4.59
N PHE A 40 -2.47 -4.38 5.74
CA PHE A 40 -2.19 -4.94 7.06
C PHE A 40 -3.23 -5.98 7.51
N ASP A 41 -2.80 -6.97 8.28
CA ASP A 41 -3.66 -7.97 8.95
C ASP A 41 -4.76 -8.52 8.00
N GLN A 42 -6.03 -8.51 8.41
CA GLN A 42 -7.17 -9.01 7.64
C GLN A 42 -7.80 -7.91 6.77
N THR A 43 -7.13 -6.79 6.53
CA THR A 43 -7.70 -5.63 5.80
C THR A 43 -8.20 -6.02 4.42
N ARG A 44 -7.45 -6.84 3.66
CA ARG A 44 -7.90 -7.32 2.34
C ARG A 44 -9.21 -8.09 2.44
N ASN A 45 -9.33 -8.99 3.41
CA ASN A 45 -10.55 -9.78 3.65
C ASN A 45 -11.72 -8.89 4.09
N LYS A 46 -11.46 -7.89 4.94
CA LYS A 46 -12.46 -6.89 5.31
C LYS A 46 -12.93 -6.09 4.09
N LEU A 47 -12.02 -5.61 3.23
CA LEU A 47 -12.39 -4.86 2.02
C LEU A 47 -13.27 -5.66 1.05
N LEU A 48 -13.00 -6.96 0.88
CA LEU A 48 -13.89 -7.86 0.13
C LEU A 48 -15.27 -7.94 0.78
N ALA A 49 -15.33 -8.25 2.08
CA ALA A 49 -16.58 -8.38 2.82
C ALA A 49 -17.42 -7.09 2.84
N ILE A 50 -16.77 -5.92 2.92
CA ILE A 50 -17.41 -4.61 2.88
C ILE A 50 -18.02 -4.36 1.49
N THR A 51 -17.34 -4.78 0.42
CA THR A 51 -17.86 -4.69 -0.95
C THR A 51 -19.15 -5.49 -1.09
N ASP A 52 -19.17 -6.75 -0.62
CA ASP A 52 -20.35 -7.60 -0.63
C ASP A 52 -21.50 -7.02 0.21
N THR A 53 -21.16 -6.45 1.37
CA THR A 53 -22.12 -5.81 2.28
C THR A 53 -22.78 -4.61 1.62
N ALA A 54 -22.01 -3.77 0.92
CA ALA A 54 -22.52 -2.62 0.18
C ALA A 54 -23.41 -3.06 -0.99
N VAL A 55 -22.96 -4.04 -1.80
CA VAL A 55 -23.75 -4.57 -2.93
C VAL A 55 -25.11 -5.12 -2.49
N SER A 56 -25.17 -5.68 -1.27
CA SER A 56 -26.39 -6.23 -0.66
C SER A 56 -27.38 -5.16 -0.14
N GLY A 57 -27.08 -3.87 -0.30
CA GLY A 57 -27.94 -2.77 0.14
C GLY A 57 -27.71 -2.29 1.57
N ASN A 58 -26.70 -2.82 2.27
CA ASN A 58 -26.43 -2.52 3.68
C ASN A 58 -25.31 -1.47 3.82
N LEU A 59 -25.48 -0.30 3.19
CA LEU A 59 -24.43 0.71 3.11
C LEU A 59 -23.93 1.22 4.48
N ASP A 60 -24.83 1.37 5.47
CA ASP A 60 -24.44 1.81 6.82
C ASP A 60 -23.53 0.79 7.52
N ALA A 61 -23.80 -0.51 7.36
CA ALA A 61 -22.94 -1.57 7.88
C ALA A 61 -21.58 -1.60 7.16
N ALA A 62 -21.59 -1.39 5.85
CA ALA A 62 -20.36 -1.25 5.07
C ALA A 62 -19.51 -0.04 5.55
N HIS A 63 -20.14 1.09 5.83
CA HIS A 63 -19.45 2.26 6.37
C HIS A 63 -18.86 2.04 7.76
N ALA A 64 -19.56 1.34 8.65
CA ALA A 64 -19.03 1.00 9.98
C ALA A 64 -17.77 0.13 9.89
N LEU A 65 -17.77 -0.84 8.97
CA LEU A 65 -16.58 -1.68 8.71
C LEU A 65 -15.42 -0.88 8.08
N CYS A 66 -15.68 0.18 7.31
CA CYS A 66 -14.62 1.10 6.86
C CYS A 66 -13.97 1.81 8.04
N ASP A 67 -14.76 2.19 9.05
CA ASP A 67 -14.25 2.85 10.25
C ASP A 67 -13.37 1.89 11.06
N GLU A 68 -13.70 0.60 11.13
CA GLU A 68 -12.80 -0.41 11.72
C GLU A 68 -11.46 -0.55 10.98
N ILE A 69 -11.44 -0.39 9.66
CA ILE A 69 -10.18 -0.38 8.90
C ILE A 69 -9.39 0.87 9.26
N TYR A 70 -10.03 2.04 9.27
CA TYR A 70 -9.36 3.29 9.69
C TYR A 70 -8.75 3.15 11.09
N ASP A 71 -9.52 2.66 12.06
CA ASP A 71 -9.11 2.50 13.46
C ASP A 71 -7.88 1.58 13.56
N LEU A 72 -7.87 0.45 12.84
CA LEU A 72 -6.70 -0.44 12.81
C LEU A 72 -5.41 0.29 12.41
N TYR A 73 -5.43 1.03 11.29
CA TYR A 73 -4.24 1.73 10.81
C TYR A 73 -3.85 2.89 11.71
N TYR A 74 -4.82 3.64 12.23
CA TYR A 74 -4.60 4.77 13.13
C TYR A 74 -4.01 4.31 14.47
N ASP A 75 -4.57 3.27 15.07
CA ASP A 75 -4.10 2.73 16.35
C ASP A 75 -2.67 2.18 16.24
N LEU A 76 -2.34 1.50 15.13
CA LEU A 76 -0.99 0.98 14.89
C LEU A 76 0.05 2.10 14.84
N ILE A 77 -0.18 3.16 14.05
CA ILE A 77 0.75 4.29 14.00
C ILE A 77 0.81 5.01 15.34
N GLN A 78 -0.34 5.25 15.99
CA GLN A 78 -0.38 5.95 17.28
C GLN A 78 0.47 5.21 18.33
N GLN A 79 0.24 3.91 18.50
CA GLN A 79 0.99 3.09 19.45
C GLN A 79 2.48 3.03 19.09
N ALA A 80 2.83 2.96 17.80
CA ALA A 80 4.23 3.00 17.37
C ALA A 80 4.87 4.33 17.82
N LEU A 81 4.24 5.47 17.54
CA LEU A 81 4.77 6.78 17.92
C LEU A 81 4.84 6.99 19.43
N GLU A 82 3.93 6.40 20.21
CA GLU A 82 3.99 6.39 21.68
C GLU A 82 5.18 5.58 22.20
N SER A 83 5.49 4.45 21.55
CA SER A 83 6.64 3.61 21.90
C SER A 83 8.00 4.21 21.52
N HIS A 84 8.03 5.19 20.61
CA HIS A 84 9.26 5.83 20.11
C HIS A 84 9.14 7.36 20.08
N PRO A 85 9.43 8.04 21.21
CA PRO A 85 9.31 9.49 21.30
C PRO A 85 10.23 10.23 20.31
N ASN A 86 9.63 11.02 19.41
CA ASN A 86 10.34 11.88 18.48
C ASN A 86 9.62 13.25 18.38
N PRO A 87 10.35 14.39 18.34
CA PRO A 87 9.76 15.73 18.31
C PRO A 87 8.74 15.97 17.18
N LYS A 88 8.80 15.17 16.11
CA LYS A 88 7.90 15.27 14.95
C LYS A 88 6.64 14.39 15.07
N ASN A 89 6.51 13.57 16.11
CA ASN A 89 5.43 12.57 16.21
C ASN A 89 4.03 13.19 16.10
N THR A 90 3.79 14.35 16.72
CA THR A 90 2.49 15.04 16.60
C THR A 90 2.18 15.38 15.14
N LEU A 91 3.13 15.95 14.39
CA LEU A 91 2.94 16.29 12.98
C LEU A 91 2.80 15.05 12.09
N ILE A 92 3.56 14.00 12.39
CA ILE A 92 3.49 12.72 11.68
C ILE A 92 2.11 12.09 11.88
N LEU A 93 1.60 12.05 13.10
CA LEU A 93 0.28 11.52 13.42
C LEU A 93 -0.82 12.34 12.72
N GLU A 94 -0.79 13.68 12.82
CA GLU A 94 -1.76 14.56 12.14
C GLU A 94 -1.76 14.40 10.62
N THR A 95 -0.58 14.21 10.01
CA THR A 95 -0.45 13.99 8.56
C THR A 95 -0.98 12.61 8.17
N THR A 96 -0.74 11.61 9.02
CA THR A 96 -1.23 10.24 8.84
C THR A 96 -2.74 10.18 8.94
N ASP A 97 -3.29 10.75 9.99
CA ASP A 97 -4.73 10.85 10.23
C ASP A 97 -5.48 11.41 9.01
N LYS A 98 -5.10 12.61 8.57
CA LYS A 98 -5.69 13.24 7.37
C LYS A 98 -5.63 12.36 6.12
N LYS A 99 -4.55 11.59 5.97
CA LYS A 99 -4.40 10.70 4.81
C LYS A 99 -5.30 9.46 4.94
N LEU A 100 -5.41 8.89 6.13
CA LEU A 100 -6.35 7.79 6.40
C LEU A 100 -7.81 8.25 6.23
N GLU A 101 -8.16 9.46 6.66
CA GLU A 101 -9.47 10.06 6.40
C GLU A 101 -9.76 10.20 4.89
N GLU A 102 -8.78 10.65 4.10
CA GLU A 102 -8.90 10.75 2.63
C GLU A 102 -9.18 9.39 1.99
N TYR A 103 -8.44 8.35 2.40
CA TYR A 103 -8.62 6.98 1.90
C TYR A 103 -9.98 6.40 2.32
N THR A 104 -10.38 6.62 3.57
CA THR A 104 -11.66 6.19 4.12
C THR A 104 -12.83 6.86 3.41
N PHE A 105 -12.74 8.17 3.17
CA PHE A 105 -13.73 8.90 2.38
C PHE A 105 -13.85 8.35 0.96
N ARG A 106 -12.72 8.07 0.30
CA ARG A 106 -12.72 7.48 -1.05
C ARG A 106 -13.32 6.09 -1.06
N LEU A 107 -13.02 5.26 -0.06
CA LEU A 107 -13.59 3.93 0.11
C LEU A 107 -15.12 4.01 0.26
N LYS A 108 -15.63 4.82 1.20
CA LYS A 108 -17.07 5.03 1.40
C LYS A 108 -17.77 5.51 0.11
N LYS A 109 -17.12 6.40 -0.65
CA LYS A 109 -17.64 6.84 -1.95
C LYS A 109 -17.73 5.69 -2.97
N LEU A 110 -16.72 4.82 -3.06
CA LEU A 110 -16.73 3.65 -3.94
C LEU A 110 -17.84 2.67 -3.56
N LEU A 111 -18.04 2.43 -2.27
CA LEU A 111 -19.10 1.57 -1.77
C LEU A 111 -20.49 2.13 -2.08
N GLY A 112 -20.67 3.44 -2.02
CA GLY A 112 -21.91 4.08 -2.48
C GLY A 112 -22.20 3.92 -3.99
N TYR A 113 -21.19 3.64 -4.81
CA TYR A 113 -21.41 3.23 -6.21
C TYR A 113 -21.72 1.74 -6.32
N ALA A 114 -21.04 0.89 -5.55
CA ALA A 114 -21.28 -0.55 -5.51
C ALA A 114 -22.72 -0.88 -5.06
N ASP A 115 -23.20 -0.19 -4.02
CA ASP A 115 -24.59 -0.23 -3.53
C ASP A 115 -25.59 0.06 -4.66
N LYS A 116 -25.45 1.19 -5.37
CA LYS A 116 -26.37 1.58 -6.45
C LYS A 116 -26.41 0.60 -7.63
N MET A 117 -25.32 -0.10 -7.89
CA MET A 117 -25.22 -1.02 -9.02
C MET A 117 -25.73 -2.42 -8.69
N HIS A 118 -25.83 -2.77 -7.40
CA HIS A 118 -26.24 -4.09 -6.90
C HIS A 118 -25.59 -5.27 -7.64
N THR A 119 -24.35 -5.08 -8.12
CA THR A 119 -23.63 -6.08 -8.91
C THR A 119 -22.18 -6.11 -8.48
N HIS A 120 -21.70 -7.30 -8.12
CA HIS A 120 -20.28 -7.56 -7.92
C HIS A 120 -19.59 -7.58 -9.30
N GLN A 121 -18.63 -6.68 -9.51
CA GLN A 121 -17.81 -6.65 -10.73
C GLN A 121 -16.35 -6.53 -10.31
N ASP A 122 -15.46 -7.24 -10.99
CA ASP A 122 -14.02 -7.25 -10.69
C ASP A 122 -13.43 -5.84 -10.72
N ARG A 123 -13.94 -4.97 -11.58
CA ARG A 123 -13.56 -3.54 -11.63
C ARG A 123 -13.80 -2.80 -10.30
N TRP A 124 -14.86 -3.13 -9.56
CA TRP A 124 -15.14 -2.52 -8.26
C TRP A 124 -14.18 -3.02 -7.20
N VAL A 125 -13.98 -4.33 -7.15
CA VAL A 125 -13.00 -4.98 -6.27
C VAL A 125 -11.62 -4.40 -6.51
N ASP A 126 -11.21 -4.29 -7.78
CA ASP A 126 -9.94 -3.71 -8.18
C ASP A 126 -9.78 -2.24 -7.80
N SER A 127 -10.88 -1.50 -7.63
CA SER A 127 -10.88 -0.12 -7.16
C SER A 127 -10.85 0.01 -5.63
N ILE A 128 -11.28 -1.03 -4.91
CA ILE A 128 -11.44 -1.04 -3.45
C ILE A 128 -10.22 -1.66 -2.76
N LEU A 129 -9.73 -2.82 -3.24
CA LEU A 129 -8.63 -3.54 -2.59
C LEU A 129 -7.33 -2.73 -2.46
N PRO A 130 -6.87 -1.98 -3.50
CA PRO A 130 -5.66 -1.17 -3.39
C PRO A 130 -5.67 -0.12 -2.27
N ILE A 131 -6.84 0.26 -1.77
CA ILE A 131 -6.94 1.25 -0.70
C ILE A 131 -6.22 0.76 0.56
N GLY A 132 -6.35 -0.53 0.89
CA GLY A 132 -5.63 -1.13 2.02
C GLY A 132 -4.11 -1.14 1.82
N ASP A 133 -3.65 -1.48 0.61
CA ASP A 133 -2.22 -1.49 0.26
C ASP A 133 -1.63 -0.07 0.31
N GLN A 134 -2.39 0.94 -0.12
CA GLN A 134 -2.02 2.35 -0.05
C GLN A 134 -1.95 2.87 1.38
N MET A 135 -2.92 2.51 2.23
CA MET A 135 -2.91 2.83 3.66
C MET A 135 -1.69 2.19 4.35
N ALA A 136 -1.39 0.92 4.06
CA ALA A 136 -0.23 0.20 4.59
C ALA A 136 1.09 0.85 4.22
N ALA A 137 1.31 1.12 2.93
CA ALA A 137 2.52 1.77 2.46
C ALA A 137 2.69 3.18 3.06
N PHE A 138 1.60 3.94 3.21
CA PHE A 138 1.66 5.26 3.81
C PHE A 138 1.98 5.20 5.31
N VAL A 139 1.29 4.34 6.08
CA VAL A 139 1.52 4.18 7.52
C VAL A 139 2.92 3.65 7.81
N LEU A 140 3.39 2.64 7.07
CA LEU A 140 4.76 2.13 7.20
C LEU A 140 5.77 3.24 6.90
N SER A 141 5.53 4.08 5.89
CA SER A 141 6.39 5.23 5.59
C SER A 141 6.44 6.24 6.72
N GLN A 142 5.29 6.62 7.29
CA GLN A 142 5.25 7.56 8.40
C GLN A 142 5.89 7.01 9.67
N THR A 143 5.72 5.71 9.93
CA THR A 143 6.38 5.02 11.06
C THR A 143 7.89 4.96 10.87
N ALA A 144 8.37 4.56 9.70
CA ALA A 144 9.80 4.55 9.39
C ALA A 144 10.41 5.96 9.48
N LEU A 145 9.67 7.00 9.08
CA LEU A 145 10.10 8.38 9.21
C LEU A 145 10.30 8.82 10.66
N SER A 146 9.41 8.44 11.58
CA SER A 146 9.60 8.75 13.01
C SER A 146 10.78 7.99 13.62
N TRP A 147 11.18 6.86 13.02
CA TRP A 147 12.38 6.10 13.36
C TRP A 147 13.68 6.63 12.73
N GLY A 148 13.62 7.78 12.06
CA GLY A 148 14.79 8.48 11.50
C GLY A 148 15.17 8.02 10.08
N ILE A 149 14.37 7.16 9.45
CA ILE A 149 14.56 6.77 8.05
C ILE A 149 13.97 7.86 7.16
N LEU A 150 14.75 8.43 6.25
CA LEU A 150 14.19 9.37 5.28
C LEU A 150 13.34 8.58 4.29
N THR A 151 12.02 8.59 4.43
CA THR A 151 11.13 7.81 3.56
C THR A 151 10.35 8.68 2.58
N GLN A 152 9.94 8.08 1.47
CA GLN A 152 8.99 8.68 0.54
C GLN A 152 7.90 7.66 0.18
N TYR A 153 6.64 7.95 0.50
CA TYR A 153 5.50 7.21 -0.06
C TYR A 153 5.45 7.41 -1.57
N VAL A 154 5.37 6.32 -2.33
CA VAL A 154 5.25 6.30 -3.78
C VAL A 154 3.97 5.60 -4.20
N GLU A 155 3.17 6.30 -5.00
CA GLU A 155 1.94 5.76 -5.55
C GLU A 155 2.24 4.78 -6.70
N ALA A 156 1.89 3.51 -6.55
CA ALA A 156 2.21 2.45 -7.51
C ALA A 156 1.66 2.73 -8.91
N THR A 157 0.49 3.40 -9.02
CA THR A 157 -0.12 3.77 -10.30
C THR A 157 0.73 4.73 -11.15
N LYS A 158 1.73 5.39 -10.55
CA LYS A 158 2.70 6.22 -11.30
C LYS A 158 3.71 5.36 -12.06
N LEU A 159 3.94 4.13 -11.62
CA LEU A 159 4.96 3.21 -12.15
C LEU A 159 4.33 2.06 -12.93
N ILE A 160 3.25 1.49 -12.41
CA ILE A 160 2.64 0.26 -12.93
C ILE A 160 1.40 0.61 -13.74
N LYS A 161 1.53 0.46 -15.06
CA LYS A 161 0.42 0.49 -16.01
C LYS A 161 0.03 -0.94 -16.38
N THR A 162 -1.24 -1.19 -16.62
CA THR A 162 -1.78 -2.52 -16.89
C THR A 162 -2.70 -2.51 -18.11
N ASP A 163 -3.08 -3.69 -18.57
CA ASP A 163 -4.25 -3.86 -19.44
C ASP A 163 -5.57 -3.70 -18.66
N ASN A 164 -6.71 -4.05 -19.28
CA ASN A 164 -8.03 -3.92 -18.67
C ASN A 164 -8.58 -5.27 -18.16
N GLU A 165 -7.73 -6.28 -17.96
CA GLU A 165 -8.14 -7.60 -17.44
C GLU A 165 -8.27 -7.54 -15.90
N TYR A 166 -9.34 -6.90 -15.41
CA TYR A 166 -9.57 -6.70 -13.97
C TYR A 166 -9.51 -8.02 -13.17
N GLY A 167 -9.00 -7.95 -11.95
CA GLY A 167 -8.73 -9.08 -11.06
C GLY A 167 -7.38 -9.77 -11.31
N GLN A 168 -6.83 -9.71 -12.53
CA GLN A 168 -5.60 -10.39 -12.92
C GLN A 168 -4.87 -9.66 -14.07
N ALA A 169 -4.78 -8.35 -13.96
CA ALA A 169 -4.33 -7.50 -15.04
C ALA A 169 -2.84 -7.71 -15.33
N ASN A 170 -2.47 -7.73 -16.62
CA ASN A 170 -1.08 -7.90 -17.01
C ASN A 170 -0.34 -6.55 -16.92
N PRO A 171 0.78 -6.47 -16.20
CA PRO A 171 1.58 -5.26 -16.10
C PRO A 171 2.33 -4.99 -17.41
N ASN A 172 2.29 -3.74 -17.86
CA ASN A 172 3.12 -3.25 -18.95
C ASN A 172 4.55 -3.02 -18.45
N THR A 173 5.38 -4.05 -18.61
CA THR A 173 6.79 -4.05 -18.17
C THR A 173 7.56 -2.86 -18.72
N MET A 174 7.42 -2.54 -20.02
CA MET A 174 8.09 -1.39 -20.65
C MET A 174 7.75 -0.08 -19.96
N SER A 175 6.49 0.10 -19.55
CA SER A 175 6.08 1.29 -18.80
C SER A 175 6.76 1.36 -17.45
N VAL A 176 6.91 0.25 -16.74
CA VAL A 176 7.64 0.20 -15.47
C VAL A 176 9.10 0.65 -15.66
N TYR A 177 9.83 0.08 -16.62
CA TYR A 177 11.21 0.48 -16.93
C TYR A 177 11.32 1.99 -17.23
N GLN A 178 10.36 2.58 -17.92
CA GLN A 178 10.37 4.01 -18.25
C GLN A 178 10.16 4.93 -17.04
N HIS A 179 9.41 4.50 -16.03
CA HIS A 179 9.02 5.37 -14.90
C HIS A 179 9.80 5.08 -13.61
N CYS A 180 10.44 3.92 -13.49
CA CYS A 180 11.21 3.52 -12.31
C CYS A 180 12.43 4.39 -12.02
N GLY A 181 12.96 5.16 -12.98
CA GLY A 181 14.05 6.12 -12.71
C GLY A 181 13.71 7.17 -11.64
N SER A 182 12.43 7.41 -11.38
CA SER A 182 11.99 8.25 -10.26
C SER A 182 12.31 7.64 -8.89
N LEU A 183 12.28 6.31 -8.76
CA LEU A 183 12.69 5.59 -7.54
C LEU A 183 14.20 5.66 -7.36
N GLU A 184 14.97 5.49 -8.43
CA GLU A 184 16.43 5.63 -8.38
C GLU A 184 16.83 7.03 -7.90
N THR A 185 16.20 8.07 -8.46
CA THR A 185 16.40 9.46 -8.03
C THR A 185 16.13 9.65 -6.53
N LEU A 186 15.07 9.03 -5.99
CA LEU A 186 14.77 9.12 -4.56
C LEU A 186 15.89 8.49 -3.72
N ILE A 187 16.34 7.29 -4.09
CA ILE A 187 17.41 6.58 -3.40
C ILE A 187 18.72 7.37 -3.44
N GLU A 188 19.07 7.95 -4.58
CA GLU A 188 20.28 8.79 -4.72
C GLU A 188 20.24 10.03 -3.82
N ASN A 189 19.04 10.55 -3.55
CA ASN A 189 18.82 11.64 -2.60
C ASN A 189 18.69 11.19 -1.14
N GLY A 190 18.96 9.90 -0.86
CA GLY A 190 18.94 9.33 0.50
C GLY A 190 17.55 8.96 1.01
N PHE A 191 16.52 8.96 0.15
CA PHE A 191 15.19 8.51 0.52
C PHE A 191 15.03 7.00 0.33
N THR A 192 14.25 6.37 1.19
CA THR A 192 13.75 5.00 1.09
C THR A 192 12.33 5.05 0.51
N PRO A 193 12.11 4.66 -0.75
CA PRO A 193 10.78 4.63 -1.34
C PRO A 193 9.94 3.49 -0.77
N ILE A 194 8.69 3.77 -0.41
CA ILE A 194 7.75 2.78 0.12
C ILE A 194 6.45 2.87 -0.69
N MET A 195 5.99 1.75 -1.24
CA MET A 195 4.83 1.69 -2.12
C MET A 195 3.94 0.48 -1.85
N GLY A 196 2.66 0.60 -2.20
CA GLY A 196 1.74 -0.53 -2.20
C GLY A 196 2.07 -1.52 -3.31
N GLY A 197 1.89 -2.81 -3.04
CA GLY A 197 2.08 -3.92 -3.98
C GLY A 197 0.78 -4.48 -4.54
N GLY A 198 0.85 -5.13 -5.70
CA GLY A 198 -0.25 -5.95 -6.23
C GLY A 198 -1.31 -5.22 -7.04
N TYR A 199 -1.10 -3.94 -7.37
CA TYR A 199 -2.02 -3.17 -8.20
C TYR A 199 -1.31 -2.19 -9.14
N GLY A 200 -2.06 -1.72 -10.13
CA GLY A 200 -1.64 -0.70 -11.08
C GLY A 200 -2.81 0.15 -11.55
N ILE A 201 -2.63 0.84 -12.67
CA ILE A 201 -3.68 1.59 -13.35
C ILE A 201 -3.84 1.12 -14.79
N SER A 202 -5.08 0.76 -15.14
CA SER A 202 -5.48 0.28 -16.45
C SER A 202 -5.47 1.38 -17.52
N GLN A 203 -5.60 0.99 -18.78
CA GLN A 203 -5.69 1.93 -19.90
C GLN A 203 -6.92 2.84 -19.79
N GLU A 204 -7.98 2.34 -19.15
CA GLU A 204 -9.19 3.11 -18.82
C GLU A 204 -9.03 4.01 -17.59
N LYS A 205 -7.81 4.17 -17.06
CA LYS A 205 -7.51 4.98 -15.87
C LYS A 205 -8.25 4.51 -14.62
N SER A 206 -8.58 3.22 -14.55
CA SER A 206 -9.15 2.58 -13.37
C SER A 206 -8.07 1.79 -12.63
N MET A 207 -8.23 1.59 -11.34
CA MET A 207 -7.34 0.69 -10.61
C MET A 207 -7.51 -0.73 -11.15
N SER A 208 -6.44 -1.51 -11.08
CA SER A 208 -6.44 -2.91 -11.51
C SER A 208 -5.54 -3.75 -10.62
N GLN A 209 -6.01 -4.92 -10.17
CA GLN A 209 -5.20 -5.87 -9.41
C GLN A 209 -4.35 -6.72 -10.35
N LEU A 210 -3.17 -7.12 -9.90
CA LEU A 210 -2.25 -8.00 -10.65
C LEU A 210 -2.51 -9.50 -10.39
N GLY A 211 -3.58 -9.84 -9.67
CA GLY A 211 -3.90 -11.21 -9.27
C GLY A 211 -3.31 -11.62 -7.93
N PRO A 212 -3.42 -12.92 -7.57
CA PRO A 212 -3.01 -13.45 -6.26
C PRO A 212 -1.53 -13.23 -5.94
N ASP A 213 -0.66 -13.34 -6.94
CA ASP A 213 0.79 -13.16 -6.80
C ASP A 213 1.22 -11.69 -6.99
N GLY A 214 0.29 -10.75 -6.87
CA GLY A 214 0.51 -9.36 -7.24
C GLY A 214 1.66 -8.69 -6.49
N LEU A 215 1.86 -9.02 -5.21
CA LEU A 215 2.98 -8.52 -4.40
C LEU A 215 4.32 -8.94 -5.01
N ASP A 216 4.50 -10.25 -5.23
CA ASP A 216 5.68 -10.84 -5.85
C ASP A 216 5.95 -10.29 -7.25
N ILE A 217 4.91 -10.17 -8.07
CA ILE A 217 4.99 -9.57 -9.41
C ILE A 217 5.51 -8.14 -9.28
N THR A 218 4.95 -7.35 -8.36
CA THR A 218 5.38 -5.96 -8.15
C THR A 218 6.85 -5.88 -7.74
N ALA A 219 7.27 -6.66 -6.75
CA ALA A 219 8.65 -6.69 -6.28
C ALA A 219 9.63 -7.07 -7.41
N ARG A 220 9.30 -8.08 -8.22
CA ARG A 220 10.10 -8.53 -9.37
C ARG A 220 10.17 -7.49 -10.48
N LEU A 221 9.07 -6.79 -10.76
CA LEU A 221 9.04 -5.71 -11.76
C LEU A 221 9.98 -4.55 -11.36
N ILE A 222 9.90 -4.10 -10.11
CA ILE A 222 10.76 -3.02 -9.60
C ILE A 222 12.22 -3.45 -9.57
N ALA A 223 12.50 -4.66 -9.08
CA ALA A 223 13.85 -5.20 -9.01
C ALA A 223 14.49 -5.33 -10.40
N GLY A 224 13.75 -5.87 -11.37
CA GLY A 224 14.23 -5.97 -12.76
C GLY A 224 14.45 -4.60 -13.41
N ALA A 225 13.55 -3.65 -13.17
CA ALA A 225 13.64 -2.30 -13.72
C ALA A 225 14.84 -1.49 -13.22
N LEU A 226 15.32 -1.78 -12.01
CA LEU A 226 16.41 -1.05 -11.36
C LEU A 226 17.69 -1.89 -11.22
N GLU A 227 17.72 -3.08 -11.85
CA GLU A 227 18.83 -4.03 -11.73
C GLU A 227 19.22 -4.28 -10.26
N ALA A 228 18.21 -4.44 -9.41
CA ALA A 228 18.40 -4.61 -7.97
C ALA A 228 19.23 -5.86 -7.68
N LYS A 229 20.07 -5.78 -6.65
CA LYS A 229 20.99 -6.85 -6.24
C LYS A 229 20.24 -8.03 -5.63
N SER A 230 19.20 -7.77 -4.85
CA SER A 230 18.36 -8.80 -4.26
C SER A 230 16.90 -8.36 -4.12
N ILE A 231 16.04 -9.37 -4.00
CA ILE A 231 14.67 -9.25 -3.53
C ILE A 231 14.58 -10.08 -2.26
N GLU A 232 14.18 -9.45 -1.16
CA GLU A 232 13.93 -10.13 0.11
C GLU A 232 12.43 -10.24 0.32
N PHE A 233 11.93 -11.46 0.49
CA PHE A 233 10.52 -11.72 0.78
C PHE A 233 10.34 -11.92 2.28
N THR A 234 9.54 -11.07 2.91
CA THR A 234 9.21 -11.11 4.33
C THR A 234 7.75 -11.52 4.49
N ASN A 235 7.55 -12.61 5.23
CA ASN A 235 6.27 -13.23 5.54
C ASN A 235 6.09 -13.33 7.05
#